data_AF-A0A0D2NUK4-F1
#
_entry.id   AF-A0A0D2NUK4-F1
#
_cell.length_a   1.000
_cell.length_b   1.000
_cell.length_c   1.000
_cell.angle_alpha   90.00
_cell.angle_beta   90.00
_cell.angle_gamma   90.00
#
_symmetry.space_group_name_H-M   'P 1'
#
loop_
_entity.id
_entity.type
_entity.pdbx_description
1 polymer ?
#
loop_
_entity_poly.entity_id
_entity_poly.type
_entity_poly.pdbx_seq_one_letter_code
_entity_poly.pdbx_strand_id
1 'polypeptide(L)'
;MLALRCLKSLDRPVLGAVCKRARLISSSSTPLQEAGIPWFVDPSPITRSYDNRPLPPHIPATQRNAPSIPSDAPDVLKQLHVKLLESPHLDTSHLVVSPAVLPAPGPPLPLRAPHGRRNRGGTYPGESQYDETGVGVWSWVIMAQVKEGTENRGAIESVVRLIRKTLLKMEPVVPLAPKRRTDGSEWVLIDAGNFAIHVVSKGAREKYFNQVDW
;
A
#
# COMPACT_ATOMS: atom_id res chain seq x y z
N MET A 1 -37.25 -8.38 -33.91
CA MET A 1 -37.24 -6.99 -34.43
C MET A 1 -38.17 -6.15 -33.57
N LEU A 2 -37.63 -5.18 -32.82
CA LEU A 2 -38.17 -3.83 -32.60
C LEU A 2 -37.32 -3.14 -31.54
N ALA A 3 -36.72 -2.04 -31.97
CA ALA A 3 -35.83 -1.18 -31.21
C ALA A 3 -36.64 -0.06 -30.54
N LEU A 4 -36.28 0.35 -29.32
CA LEU A 4 -36.57 1.69 -28.83
C LEU A 4 -35.38 2.26 -28.06
N ARG A 5 -34.83 3.31 -28.65
CA ARG A 5 -33.76 4.18 -28.17
C ARG A 5 -34.31 5.09 -27.06
N CYS A 6 -33.53 5.35 -26.02
CA CYS A 6 -33.74 6.50 -25.15
C CYS A 6 -32.45 7.32 -25.10
N LEU A 7 -32.43 8.42 -25.85
CA LEU A 7 -31.43 9.48 -25.81
C LEU A 7 -32.04 10.67 -25.07
N LYS A 8 -31.53 11.01 -23.89
CA LYS A 8 -31.67 12.29 -23.17
C LYS A 8 -30.48 12.35 -22.19
N SER A 9 -29.77 13.43 -21.92
CA SER A 9 -29.90 14.85 -22.24
C SER A 9 -28.50 15.44 -22.15
N LEU A 10 -28.16 16.33 -23.07
CA LEU A 10 -26.99 17.20 -22.98
C LEU A 10 -27.40 18.42 -22.18
N ASP A 11 -26.78 18.67 -21.02
CA ASP A 11 -26.76 20.01 -20.44
C ASP A 11 -25.39 20.32 -19.82
N ARG A 12 -24.68 21.18 -20.53
CA ARG A 12 -23.56 22.03 -20.06
C ARG A 12 -24.12 23.03 -19.06
N PRO A 13 -23.33 23.47 -18.05
CA PRO A 13 -22.77 24.83 -18.22
C PRO A 13 -21.35 25.06 -17.69
N VAL A 14 -20.69 25.97 -18.41
CA VAL A 14 -19.83 27.07 -17.94
C VAL A 14 -18.45 26.73 -17.38
N LEU A 15 -17.46 26.84 -18.27
CA LEU A 15 -16.06 27.11 -17.99
C LEU A 15 -15.92 28.49 -17.32
N GLY A 16 -15.66 28.50 -16.02
CA GLY A 16 -15.12 29.67 -15.32
C GLY A 16 -13.63 29.79 -15.60
N ALA A 17 -13.27 30.53 -16.65
CA ALA A 17 -11.89 30.90 -16.95
C ALA A 17 -11.41 31.94 -15.92
N VAL A 18 -10.77 31.48 -14.84
CA VAL A 18 -10.06 32.35 -13.91
C VAL A 18 -8.75 32.77 -14.58
N CYS A 19 -8.72 33.99 -15.11
CA CYS A 19 -7.50 34.69 -15.52
C CYS A 19 -6.52 34.80 -14.34
N LYS A 20 -5.57 33.86 -14.25
CA LYS A 20 -4.42 34.01 -13.38
C LYS A 20 -3.48 35.03 -14.02
N ARG A 21 -3.58 36.26 -13.52
CA ARG A 21 -2.68 37.38 -13.83
C ARG A 21 -1.26 37.00 -13.38
N ALA A 22 -0.45 36.52 -14.32
CA ALA A 22 0.96 36.25 -14.09
C ALA A 22 1.66 37.57 -13.71
N ARG A 23 2.19 37.66 -12.48
CA ARG A 23 3.13 38.73 -12.12
C ARG A 23 4.45 38.39 -12.79
N LEU A 24 4.73 39.08 -13.89
CA LEU A 24 6.07 39.11 -14.48
C LEU A 24 6.96 39.91 -13.52
N ILE A 25 7.91 39.23 -12.90
CA ILE A 25 8.98 39.86 -12.14
C ILE A 25 10.00 40.27 -13.20
N SER A 26 9.98 41.55 -13.59
CA SER A 26 10.96 42.11 -14.50
C SER A 26 12.33 42.13 -13.82
N SER A 27 13.17 41.17 -14.16
CA SER A 27 14.59 41.16 -13.82
C SER A 27 15.30 42.18 -14.70
N SER A 28 15.54 43.39 -14.17
CA SER A 28 16.45 44.35 -14.77
C SER A 28 17.87 43.83 -14.66
N SER A 29 18.37 43.18 -15.70
CA SER A 29 19.79 42.81 -15.83
C SER A 29 20.58 44.03 -16.29
N THR A 30 21.25 44.70 -15.36
CA THR A 30 22.33 45.63 -15.67
C THR A 30 23.56 44.85 -16.16
N PRO A 31 24.21 45.27 -17.25
CA PRO A 31 25.35 44.56 -17.82
C PRO A 31 26.66 44.92 -17.10
N LEU A 32 27.56 43.92 -17.08
CA LEU A 32 29.01 44.05 -16.97
C LEU A 32 29.53 44.66 -15.66
N GLN A 33 29.56 43.84 -14.62
CA GLN A 33 30.59 43.93 -13.60
C GLN A 33 31.34 42.61 -13.59
N GLU A 34 32.66 42.69 -13.69
CA GLU A 34 33.62 41.59 -13.80
C GLU A 34 33.24 40.43 -12.89
N ALA A 35 33.35 39.21 -13.43
CA ALA A 35 32.96 37.94 -12.83
C ALA A 35 33.77 37.61 -11.56
N GLY A 36 33.50 38.36 -10.49
CA GLY A 36 33.89 38.06 -9.13
C GLY A 36 32.99 36.93 -8.65
N ILE A 37 33.60 35.76 -8.49
CA ILE A 37 32.99 34.62 -7.81
C ILE A 37 32.38 35.15 -6.49
N PRO A 38 31.07 34.98 -6.24
CA PRO A 38 30.45 35.49 -5.02
C PRO A 38 31.20 34.96 -3.80
N TRP A 39 31.31 35.76 -2.74
CA TRP A 39 32.09 35.43 -1.53
C TRP A 39 31.70 34.09 -0.85
N PHE A 40 30.56 33.51 -1.21
CA PHE A 40 30.08 32.21 -0.73
C PHE A 40 30.40 31.03 -1.67
N VAL A 41 31.03 31.27 -2.82
CA VAL A 41 31.43 30.23 -3.78
C VAL A 41 32.95 30.07 -3.66
N ASP A 42 33.39 29.05 -2.94
CA ASP A 42 34.81 28.70 -2.93
C ASP A 42 35.23 28.19 -4.32
N PRO A 43 36.28 28.77 -4.95
CA PRO A 43 36.76 28.38 -6.27
C PRO A 43 37.48 27.01 -6.29
N SER A 44 37.59 26.34 -5.14
CA SER A 44 38.20 25.01 -5.10
C SER A 44 37.27 23.97 -5.73
N PRO A 45 37.72 23.18 -6.72
CA PRO A 45 36.96 22.04 -7.19
C PRO A 45 36.91 21.03 -6.06
N ILE A 46 35.83 21.07 -5.26
CA ILE A 46 35.57 20.10 -4.20
C ILE A 46 35.37 18.76 -4.89
N THR A 47 36.44 17.95 -4.96
CA THR A 47 36.36 16.51 -5.09
C THR A 47 35.40 16.03 -4.01
N ARG A 48 34.20 15.66 -4.45
CA ARG A 48 32.99 15.45 -3.66
C ARG A 48 33.25 14.48 -2.50
N SER A 49 33.49 15.01 -1.32
CA SER A 49 33.48 14.28 -0.04
C SER A 49 32.17 14.56 0.73
N TYR A 50 31.10 14.90 0.02
CA TYR A 50 29.77 15.06 0.61
C TYR A 50 29.20 13.76 1.18
N ASP A 51 29.77 12.61 0.81
CA ASP A 51 29.35 11.29 1.31
C ASP A 51 29.82 11.02 2.76
N ASN A 52 30.73 11.84 3.32
CA ASN A 52 31.31 11.61 4.65
C ASN A 52 30.93 12.67 5.70
N ARG A 53 29.92 13.52 5.45
CA ARG A 53 29.42 14.37 6.54
C ARG A 53 28.69 13.51 7.57
N PRO A 54 29.15 13.46 8.84
CA PRO A 54 28.40 12.78 9.88
C PRO A 54 27.02 13.42 9.99
N LEU A 55 25.98 12.59 10.07
CA LEU A 55 24.62 13.09 10.24
C LEU A 55 24.55 13.96 11.50
N PRO A 56 23.85 15.12 11.44
CA PRO A 56 23.65 15.96 12.61
C PRO A 56 23.09 15.11 13.77
N PRO A 57 23.60 15.26 15.00
CA PRO A 57 23.26 14.39 16.13
C PRO A 57 21.78 14.42 16.54
N HIS A 58 21.00 15.38 16.02
CA HIS A 58 19.57 15.52 16.31
C HIS A 58 18.67 14.88 15.24
N ILE A 59 19.21 14.44 14.11
CA ILE A 59 18.45 13.66 13.13
C ILE A 59 18.67 12.21 13.54
N PRO A 60 17.68 11.53 14.18
CA PRO A 60 17.82 10.11 14.40
C PRO A 60 18.07 9.50 13.02
N ALA A 61 19.22 8.85 12.88
CA ALA A 61 19.42 7.89 11.82
C ALA A 61 18.48 6.73 12.14
N THR A 62 17.17 6.94 11.97
CA THR A 62 16.19 5.88 11.90
C THR A 62 16.56 5.15 10.65
N GLN A 63 17.51 4.22 10.81
CA GLN A 63 17.93 3.33 9.77
C GLN A 63 16.65 2.70 9.26
N ARG A 64 16.38 2.92 7.97
CA ARG A 64 15.30 2.30 7.21
C ARG A 64 15.60 0.81 7.04
N ASN A 65 15.88 0.13 8.14
CA ASN A 65 16.13 -1.31 8.15
C ASN A 65 14.76 -1.96 8.10
N ALA A 66 14.17 -1.94 6.90
CA ALA A 66 13.09 -2.83 6.60
C ALA A 66 13.60 -4.27 6.79
N PRO A 67 12.79 -5.16 7.36
CA PRO A 67 13.17 -6.56 7.47
C PRO A 67 13.48 -7.12 6.07
N SER A 68 14.48 -7.99 6.00
CA SER A 68 14.83 -8.65 4.75
C SER A 68 13.69 -9.56 4.29
N ILE A 69 13.35 -9.48 3.01
CA ILE A 69 12.33 -10.35 2.41
C ILE A 69 12.82 -11.81 2.46
N PRO A 70 11.95 -12.78 2.81
CA PRO A 70 12.26 -14.20 2.68
C PRO A 70 12.71 -14.56 1.25
N SER A 71 13.74 -15.41 1.12
CA SER A 71 14.27 -15.83 -0.18
C SER A 71 13.22 -16.56 -1.04
N ASP A 72 12.33 -17.32 -0.38
CA ASP A 72 11.24 -18.09 -0.97
C ASP A 72 10.06 -17.23 -1.46
N ALA A 73 10.08 -15.91 -1.20
CA ALA A 73 8.99 -15.04 -1.63
C ALA A 73 8.90 -14.95 -3.17
N PRO A 74 7.67 -14.95 -3.74
CA PRO A 74 7.45 -14.74 -5.17
C PRO A 74 8.07 -13.43 -5.67
N ASP A 75 8.57 -13.43 -6.91
CA ASP A 75 9.24 -12.26 -7.51
C ASP A 75 8.35 -11.02 -7.58
N VAL A 76 7.04 -11.23 -7.76
CA VAL A 76 6.01 -10.18 -7.72
C VAL A 76 6.05 -9.45 -6.37
N LEU A 77 6.19 -10.17 -5.25
CA LEU A 77 6.27 -9.57 -3.91
C LEU A 77 7.59 -8.87 -3.69
N LYS A 78 8.70 -9.43 -4.20
CA LYS A 78 10.04 -8.80 -4.12
C LYS A 78 10.04 -7.44 -4.83
N GLN A 79 9.50 -7.38 -6.04
CA GLN A 79 9.39 -6.12 -6.79
C GLN A 79 8.45 -5.13 -6.11
N LEU A 80 7.30 -5.60 -5.60
CA LEU A 80 6.35 -4.77 -4.88
C LEU A 80 6.99 -4.17 -3.63
N HIS A 81 7.72 -4.97 -2.86
CA HIS A 81 8.43 -4.54 -1.67
C HIS A 81 9.44 -3.42 -1.97
N VAL A 82 10.25 -3.56 -3.02
CA VAL A 82 11.16 -2.50 -3.49
C VAL A 82 10.39 -1.19 -3.76
N LYS A 83 9.21 -1.28 -4.38
CA LYS A 83 8.37 -0.10 -4.63
C LYS A 83 7.71 0.47 -3.38
N LEU A 84 7.40 -0.34 -2.38
CA LEU A 84 6.87 0.13 -1.11
C LEU A 84 7.94 0.83 -0.27
N LEU A 85 9.20 0.40 -0.36
CA LEU A 85 10.33 1.10 0.28
C LEU A 85 10.56 2.52 -0.25
N GLU A 86 10.16 2.79 -1.51
CA GLU A 86 10.21 4.13 -2.11
C GLU A 86 9.11 5.06 -1.56
N SER A 87 8.09 4.53 -0.86
CA SER A 87 6.92 5.30 -0.41
C SER A 87 7.23 6.14 0.85
N PRO A 88 6.96 7.46 0.85
CA PRO A 88 7.16 8.31 2.02
C PRO A 88 6.07 8.16 3.09
N HIS A 89 4.98 7.46 2.78
CA HIS A 89 3.83 7.30 3.66
C HIS A 89 3.89 6.06 4.54
N LEU A 90 4.84 5.15 4.25
CA LEU A 90 4.99 3.90 4.97
C LEU A 90 6.04 4.02 6.06
N ASP A 91 5.78 3.31 7.15
CA ASP A 91 6.81 3.00 8.13
C ASP A 91 7.56 1.75 7.67
N THR A 92 8.76 1.96 7.12
CA THR A 92 9.58 0.87 6.55
C THR A 92 10.00 -0.17 7.58
N SER A 93 10.06 0.19 8.87
CA SER A 93 10.37 -0.77 9.96
C SER A 93 9.28 -1.82 10.14
N HIS A 94 8.09 -1.51 9.66
CA HIS A 94 6.86 -2.26 9.84
C HIS A 94 6.28 -2.74 8.51
N LEU A 95 7.12 -2.82 7.47
CA LEU A 95 6.81 -3.47 6.21
C LEU A 95 7.33 -4.91 6.28
N VAL A 96 6.42 -5.87 6.45
CA VAL A 96 6.76 -7.30 6.59
C VAL A 96 6.17 -8.09 5.44
N VAL A 97 6.94 -9.04 4.90
CA VAL A 97 6.49 -10.02 3.92
C VAL A 97 6.67 -11.40 4.54
N SER A 98 5.58 -12.14 4.74
CA SER A 98 5.62 -13.45 5.37
C SER A 98 4.68 -14.44 4.66
N PRO A 99 4.94 -15.76 4.78
CA PRO A 99 3.95 -16.77 4.43
C PRO A 99 2.68 -16.60 5.26
N ALA A 100 1.53 -16.92 4.69
CA ALA A 100 0.27 -16.86 5.41
C ALA A 100 0.27 -17.90 6.55
N VAL A 101 0.05 -17.44 7.78
CA VAL A 101 -0.07 -18.31 8.96
C VAL A 101 -1.48 -18.86 8.99
N LEU A 102 -1.61 -20.18 8.86
CA LEU A 102 -2.90 -20.85 9.01
C LEU A 102 -3.27 -20.92 10.50
N PRO A 103 -4.53 -20.62 10.87
CA PRO A 103 -4.98 -20.86 12.23
C PRO A 103 -4.84 -22.35 12.54
N ALA A 104 -4.49 -22.66 13.81
CA ALA A 104 -4.45 -24.04 14.26
C ALA A 104 -5.82 -24.71 14.01
N PRO A 105 -5.84 -25.98 13.57
CA PRO A 105 -7.10 -26.68 13.35
C PRO A 105 -7.94 -26.64 14.63
N GLY A 106 -9.19 -26.24 14.47
CA GLY A 106 -10.14 -26.18 15.58
C GLY A 106 -10.41 -27.56 16.17
N PRO A 107 -11.03 -27.62 17.38
CA PRO A 107 -11.52 -28.87 17.92
C PRO A 107 -12.49 -29.55 16.92
N PRO A 108 -12.57 -30.89 16.93
CA PRO A 108 -13.46 -31.60 16.02
C PRO A 108 -14.89 -31.10 16.19
N LEU A 109 -15.53 -30.82 15.06
CA LEU A 109 -16.89 -30.31 15.01
C LEU A 109 -17.87 -31.32 15.66
N PRO A 110 -18.95 -30.83 16.31
CA PRO A 110 -19.91 -31.70 16.96
C PRO A 110 -20.62 -32.59 15.94
N LEU A 111 -20.93 -33.83 16.35
CA LEU A 111 -21.69 -34.76 15.53
C LEU A 111 -23.13 -34.25 15.36
N ARG A 112 -23.60 -34.18 14.12
CA ARG A 112 -25.00 -33.86 13.81
C ARG A 112 -25.87 -35.08 14.10
N ALA A 113 -27.04 -34.84 14.68
CA ALA A 113 -28.07 -35.88 14.79
C ALA A 113 -28.38 -36.47 13.40
N PRO A 114 -28.57 -37.79 13.27
CA PRO A 114 -28.86 -38.42 11.99
C PRO A 114 -30.09 -37.80 11.36
N HIS A 115 -30.00 -37.42 10.08
CA HIS A 115 -31.09 -36.78 9.35
C HIS A 115 -31.51 -37.59 8.12
N GLY A 116 -32.81 -37.62 7.86
CA GLY A 116 -33.42 -38.31 6.72
C GLY A 116 -33.59 -39.83 6.89
N ARG A 117 -34.24 -40.47 5.90
CA ARG A 117 -34.68 -41.88 5.93
C ARG A 117 -33.55 -42.92 6.11
N ARG A 118 -32.31 -42.56 5.78
CA ARG A 118 -31.15 -43.46 5.86
C ARG A 118 -30.34 -43.31 7.16
N ASN A 119 -30.73 -42.42 8.08
CA ASN A 119 -30.07 -42.18 9.37
C ASN A 119 -28.53 -42.07 9.28
N ARG A 120 -28.01 -41.43 8.23
CA ARG A 120 -26.57 -41.19 8.13
C ARG A 120 -26.22 -40.05 9.09
N GLY A 121 -25.55 -40.39 10.18
CA GLY A 121 -24.85 -39.41 11.00
C GLY A 121 -23.76 -38.74 10.16
N GLY A 122 -23.54 -37.45 10.39
CA GLY A 122 -22.47 -36.69 9.79
C GLY A 122 -21.98 -35.65 10.78
N THR A 123 -20.84 -35.03 10.51
CA THR A 123 -20.37 -33.92 11.31
C THR A 123 -21.22 -32.69 11.00
N TYR A 124 -21.59 -31.88 12.00
CA TYR A 124 -22.27 -30.61 11.76
C TYR A 124 -21.22 -29.60 11.29
N PRO A 125 -21.18 -29.19 9.99
CA PRO A 125 -20.16 -28.28 9.48
C PRO A 125 -20.24 -26.88 10.10
N GLY A 126 -21.30 -26.58 10.88
CA GLY A 126 -21.62 -25.23 11.29
C GLY A 126 -22.01 -24.34 10.11
N GLU A 127 -22.27 -23.07 10.39
CA GLU A 127 -22.17 -22.00 9.40
C GLU A 127 -20.73 -21.49 9.40
N SER A 128 -19.80 -22.25 8.81
CA SER A 128 -18.43 -21.77 8.63
C SER A 128 -18.20 -21.42 7.15
N GLN A 129 -17.73 -20.21 6.91
CA GLN A 129 -17.46 -19.68 5.56
C GLN A 129 -16.11 -20.16 4.99
N TYR A 130 -15.43 -21.08 5.69
CA TYR A 130 -14.03 -21.43 5.47
C TYR A 130 -13.79 -22.93 5.22
N ASP A 131 -14.81 -23.77 5.25
CA ASP A 131 -14.65 -25.21 5.07
C ASP A 131 -14.74 -25.58 3.59
N GLU A 132 -13.61 -25.97 3.00
CA GLU A 132 -13.54 -27.21 2.20
C GLU A 132 -12.13 -27.59 1.75
N THR A 133 -11.12 -26.76 1.95
CA THR A 133 -9.74 -27.18 1.70
C THR A 133 -8.84 -26.44 2.68
N GLY A 134 -8.11 -27.14 3.55
CA GLY A 134 -7.20 -26.55 4.54
C GLY A 134 -6.02 -25.76 3.96
N VAL A 135 -6.10 -25.36 2.70
CA VAL A 135 -5.25 -24.38 2.05
C VAL A 135 -5.86 -23.02 2.38
N GLY A 136 -5.13 -22.21 3.15
CA GLY A 136 -5.53 -20.83 3.41
C GLY A 136 -5.81 -20.09 2.10
N VAL A 137 -6.75 -19.15 2.14
CA VAL A 137 -7.15 -18.37 0.96
C VAL A 137 -5.96 -17.69 0.29
N TRP A 138 -4.95 -17.32 1.09
CA TRP A 138 -3.71 -16.72 0.64
C TRP A 138 -2.52 -17.58 1.06
N SER A 139 -1.50 -17.68 0.21
CA SER A 139 -0.23 -18.34 0.53
C SER A 139 0.77 -17.37 1.18
N TRP A 140 0.64 -16.07 0.87
CA TRP A 140 1.54 -15.01 1.34
C TRP A 140 0.76 -13.80 1.83
N VAL A 141 1.32 -13.10 2.80
CA VAL A 141 0.75 -11.87 3.35
C VAL A 141 1.82 -10.79 3.42
N ILE A 142 1.45 -9.59 3.02
CA ILE A 142 2.25 -8.38 3.23
C ILE A 142 1.54 -7.51 4.26
N MET A 143 2.24 -7.18 5.33
CA MET A 143 1.80 -6.21 6.32
C MET A 143 2.54 -4.89 6.09
N ALA A 144 1.80 -3.83 5.78
CA ALA A 144 2.35 -2.50 5.53
C ALA A 144 1.71 -1.48 6.46
N GLN A 145 2.47 -1.01 7.44
CA GLN A 145 2.01 0.04 8.36
C GLN A 145 2.27 1.43 7.78
N VAL A 146 1.24 2.28 7.77
CA VAL A 146 1.43 3.70 7.44
C VAL A 146 2.02 4.47 8.62
N LYS A 147 2.76 5.53 8.34
CA LYS A 147 3.34 6.39 9.35
C LYS A 147 2.24 7.03 10.22
N GLU A 148 2.43 7.01 11.53
CA GLU A 148 1.52 7.60 12.51
C GLU A 148 1.28 9.09 12.25
N GLY A 149 0.01 9.52 12.38
CA GLY A 149 -0.45 10.89 12.14
C GLY A 149 -0.68 11.22 10.66
N THR A 150 -0.50 10.26 9.75
CA THR A 150 -0.74 10.45 8.31
C THR A 150 -1.96 9.68 7.80
N GLU A 151 -2.54 8.80 8.61
CA GLU A 151 -3.70 7.97 8.28
C GLU A 151 -4.91 8.81 7.85
N ASN A 152 -5.27 9.87 8.57
CA ASN A 152 -6.39 10.76 8.25
C ASN A 152 -6.13 11.69 7.05
N ARG A 153 -4.89 11.70 6.52
CA ARG A 153 -4.47 12.59 5.42
C ARG A 153 -4.40 11.88 4.07
N GLY A 154 -5.00 10.71 3.95
CA GLY A 154 -5.02 9.96 2.70
C GLY A 154 -3.79 9.07 2.48
N ALA A 155 -2.98 8.83 3.52
CA ALA A 155 -1.77 8.02 3.39
C ALA A 155 -2.08 6.58 2.98
N ILE A 156 -3.12 5.99 3.59
CA ILE A 156 -3.59 4.64 3.29
C ILE A 156 -4.00 4.54 1.82
N GLU A 157 -4.80 5.49 1.33
CA GLU A 157 -5.28 5.53 -0.04
C GLU A 157 -4.15 5.77 -1.05
N SER A 158 -3.15 6.58 -0.69
CA SER A 158 -1.94 6.80 -1.48
C SER A 158 -1.16 5.51 -1.66
N VAL A 159 -0.93 4.76 -0.57
CA VAL A 159 -0.26 3.45 -0.59
C VAL A 159 -1.08 2.42 -1.37
N VAL A 160 -2.38 2.33 -1.14
CA VAL A 160 -3.27 1.42 -1.89
C VAL A 160 -3.24 1.72 -3.38
N ARG A 161 -3.21 3.01 -3.78
CA ARG A 161 -3.07 3.42 -5.18
C ARG A 161 -1.72 3.00 -5.75
N LEU A 162 -0.64 3.16 -4.99
CA LEU A 162 0.71 2.72 -5.38
C LEU A 162 0.74 1.21 -5.61
N ILE A 163 0.21 0.42 -4.68
CA ILE A 163 0.13 -1.05 -4.78
C ILE A 163 -0.68 -1.46 -6.01
N ARG A 164 -1.91 -0.97 -6.16
CA ARG A 164 -2.75 -1.33 -7.31
C ARG A 164 -2.08 -0.95 -8.64
N LYS A 165 -1.43 0.22 -8.71
CA LYS A 165 -0.72 0.68 -9.91
C LYS A 165 0.50 -0.18 -10.23
N THR A 166 1.21 -0.67 -9.22
CA THR A 166 2.39 -1.52 -9.41
C THR A 166 1.99 -2.92 -9.84
N LEU A 167 1.00 -3.53 -9.18
CA LEU A 167 0.47 -4.86 -9.54
C LEU A 167 -0.12 -4.92 -10.95
N LEU A 168 -0.78 -3.85 -11.42
CA LEU A 168 -1.29 -3.76 -12.79
C LEU A 168 -0.20 -3.60 -13.86
N LYS A 169 1.02 -3.24 -13.48
CA LYS A 169 2.17 -3.07 -14.38
C LYS A 169 3.10 -4.28 -14.43
N MET A 170 2.90 -5.25 -13.55
CA MET A 170 3.71 -6.45 -13.48
C MET A 170 3.26 -7.47 -14.53
N GLU A 171 4.21 -8.29 -14.96
CA GLU A 171 3.96 -9.46 -15.81
C GLU A 171 4.24 -10.71 -14.99
N PRO A 172 3.26 -11.60 -14.76
CA PRO A 172 1.87 -11.56 -15.23
C PRO A 172 1.00 -10.53 -14.50
N VAL A 173 -0.03 -10.03 -15.19
CA VAL A 173 -0.99 -9.07 -14.60
C VAL A 173 -1.79 -9.76 -13.52
N VAL A 174 -1.74 -9.21 -12.30
CA VAL A 174 -2.47 -9.73 -11.16
C VAL A 174 -3.94 -9.30 -11.24
N PRO A 175 -4.92 -10.22 -11.22
CA PRO A 175 -6.33 -9.86 -11.18
C PRO A 175 -6.65 -9.22 -9.83
N LEU A 176 -7.17 -8.00 -9.84
CA LEU A 176 -7.51 -7.26 -8.63
C LEU A 176 -9.01 -7.00 -8.56
N ALA A 177 -9.57 -7.15 -7.35
CA ALA A 177 -10.95 -6.78 -7.09
C ALA A 177 -11.21 -5.28 -7.36
N PRO A 178 -12.41 -4.91 -7.84
CA PRO A 178 -12.78 -3.52 -8.07
C PRO A 178 -12.61 -2.70 -6.78
N LYS A 179 -12.18 -1.44 -6.93
CA LYS A 179 -11.96 -0.55 -5.78
C LYS A 179 -13.30 -0.28 -5.10
N ARG A 180 -13.43 -0.69 -3.83
CA ARG A 180 -14.51 -0.24 -2.94
C ARG A 180 -14.14 1.12 -2.33
N ARG A 181 -15.14 1.95 -2.02
CA ARG A 181 -14.92 3.18 -1.26
C ARG A 181 -14.59 2.80 0.18
N THR A 182 -13.60 3.46 0.74
CA THR A 182 -13.00 3.09 2.04
C THR A 182 -12.72 4.36 2.83
N ASP A 183 -13.71 5.26 2.82
CA ASP A 183 -13.56 6.61 3.33
C ASP A 183 -13.34 6.56 4.85
N GLY A 184 -12.14 6.96 5.29
CA GLY A 184 -11.79 7.03 6.71
C GLY A 184 -11.55 5.67 7.39
N SER A 185 -11.33 4.59 6.65
CA SER A 185 -11.00 3.30 7.30
C SER A 185 -9.54 3.26 7.73
N GLU A 186 -9.30 2.81 8.96
CA GLU A 186 -7.95 2.66 9.53
C GLU A 186 -7.17 1.48 8.94
N TRP A 187 -7.84 0.60 8.19
CA TRP A 187 -7.22 -0.49 7.47
C TRP A 187 -7.74 -0.59 6.03
N VAL A 188 -6.99 -1.27 5.17
CA VAL A 188 -7.45 -1.78 3.88
C VAL A 188 -6.80 -3.13 3.61
N LEU A 189 -7.62 -4.11 3.23
CA LEU A 189 -7.17 -5.38 2.67
C LEU A 189 -7.24 -5.33 1.14
N ILE A 190 -6.15 -5.68 0.48
CA ILE A 190 -6.09 -5.88 -0.98
C ILE A 190 -5.91 -7.37 -1.23
N ASP A 191 -6.92 -7.97 -1.86
CA ASP A 191 -6.89 -9.35 -2.32
C ASP A 191 -6.31 -9.41 -3.74
N ALA A 192 -5.24 -10.19 -3.89
CA ALA A 192 -4.51 -10.45 -5.12
C ALA A 192 -4.54 -11.94 -5.50
N GLY A 193 -5.51 -12.69 -4.98
CA GLY A 193 -5.67 -14.13 -5.25
C GLY A 193 -4.71 -14.95 -4.41
N ASN A 194 -3.45 -15.08 -4.82
CA ASN A 194 -2.47 -15.92 -4.10
C ASN A 194 -1.87 -15.26 -2.85
N PHE A 195 -2.00 -13.94 -2.74
CA PHE A 195 -1.48 -13.19 -1.60
C PHE A 195 -2.42 -12.06 -1.18
N ALA A 196 -2.33 -11.68 0.08
CA ALA A 196 -3.05 -10.56 0.65
C ALA A 196 -2.09 -9.44 1.06
N ILE A 197 -2.55 -8.19 0.93
CA ILE A 197 -1.80 -7.03 1.42
C ILE A 197 -2.67 -6.27 2.40
N HIS A 198 -2.22 -6.19 3.64
CA HIS A 198 -2.82 -5.36 4.69
C HIS A 198 -2.10 -4.01 4.72
N VAL A 199 -2.82 -2.94 4.44
CA VAL A 199 -2.37 -1.56 4.68
C VAL A 199 -3.07 -1.06 5.92
N VAL A 200 -2.32 -0.85 7.00
CA VAL A 200 -2.89 -0.60 8.34
C VAL A 200 -2.33 0.67 8.96
N SER A 201 -3.17 1.38 9.70
CA SER A 201 -2.70 2.37 10.67
C SER A 201 -2.05 1.69 11.86
N LYS A 202 -1.26 2.45 12.64
CA LYS A 202 -0.68 1.96 13.89
C LYS A 202 -1.76 1.48 14.88
N GLY A 203 -2.82 2.28 15.08
CA GLY A 203 -3.92 1.93 15.98
C GLY A 203 -4.67 0.66 15.56
N ALA A 204 -4.91 0.48 14.25
CA ALA A 204 -5.53 -0.75 13.74
C ALA A 204 -4.60 -1.96 13.91
N ARG A 205 -3.30 -1.79 13.69
CA ARG A 205 -2.32 -2.86 13.92
C ARG A 205 -2.34 -3.32 15.38
N GLU A 206 -2.25 -2.39 16.31
CA GLU A 206 -2.26 -2.68 17.74
C GLU A 206 -3.57 -3.34 18.18
N LYS A 207 -4.70 -2.90 17.62
CA LYS A 207 -6.00 -3.44 18.01
C LYS A 207 -6.26 -4.86 17.51
N TYR A 208 -5.83 -5.19 16.30
CA TYR A 208 -6.27 -6.40 15.59
C TYR A 208 -5.17 -7.41 15.29
N PHE A 209 -3.91 -6.98 15.24
CA PHE A 209 -2.80 -7.79 14.73
C PHE A 209 -1.71 -8.08 15.78
N ASN A 210 -1.93 -7.72 17.05
CA ASN A 210 -1.00 -7.99 18.14
C ASN A 210 -0.80 -9.47 18.47
N GLN A 211 -1.68 -10.35 17.99
CA GLN A 211 -1.62 -11.79 18.30
C GLN A 211 -0.75 -12.58 17.33
N VAL A 212 -0.40 -11.99 16.19
CA VAL A 212 0.39 -12.66 15.16
C VAL A 212 1.80 -12.14 15.23
N ASP A 213 2.75 -13.04 15.48
CA ASP A 213 4.18 -12.75 15.37
C ASP A 213 4.52 -12.69 13.87
N TRP A 214 4.73 -11.46 13.38
CA TRP A 214 5.06 -11.16 11.97
C TRP A 214 6.57 -11.08 11.76
#